data_AF-A0A961CHR6-F1
#
_entry.id   AF-A0A961CHR6-F1
#
_cell.length_a   1.000
_cell.length_b   1.000
_cell.length_c   1.000
_cell.angle_alpha   90.00
_cell.angle_beta   90.00
_cell.angle_gamma   90.00
#
_symmetry.space_group_name_H-M   'P 1'
#
loop_
_entity.id
_entity.type
_entity.pdbx_description
1 polymer ?
#
loop_
_entity_poly.entity_id
_entity_poly.type
_entity_poly.pdbx_seq_one_letter_code
_entity_poly.pdbx_strand_id
1 'polypeptide(L)'
;AGMAALDDLIPIAIIVSILLVLVCSSYIQTIHAYPNGGGSYVVSRENLGVTPSLVAAASLLVDYVLTAAVSVSAGVAAITSAFPELFDYRVEICLGFIVLMTVANLRGLKESGRLFAGPTYIYILSLTALIGIGLFRTMTGSLEPMPVNEASLEE
;
A
#
# COMPACT_ATOMS: atom_id res chain seq x y z
N ALA A 1 24.44 5.42 9.92
CA ALA A 1 23.10 6.03 9.76
C ALA A 1 21.93 5.06 10.04
N GLY A 2 22.04 3.75 9.79
CA GLY A 2 20.92 2.80 9.91
C GLY A 2 20.36 2.52 11.32
N MET A 3 21.17 2.63 12.38
CA MET A 3 20.71 2.41 13.77
C MET A 3 19.88 3.59 14.32
N ALA A 4 20.25 4.83 13.99
CA ALA A 4 19.50 6.02 14.37
C ALA A 4 18.13 6.12 13.68
N ALA A 5 18.00 5.57 12.47
CA ALA A 5 16.71 5.49 11.76
C ALA A 5 15.73 4.47 12.39
N LEU A 6 16.24 3.50 13.15
CA LEU A 6 15.40 2.52 13.86
C LEU A 6 14.82 3.10 15.16
N ASP A 7 15.50 4.06 15.80
CA ASP A 7 15.01 4.72 17.01
C ASP A 7 13.73 5.54 16.73
N ASP A 8 13.67 6.20 15.57
CA ASP A 8 12.50 6.99 15.14
C ASP A 8 11.37 6.12 14.57
N LEU A 9 11.65 4.86 14.21
CA LEU A 9 10.66 3.97 13.58
C LEU A 9 9.45 3.74 14.48
N ILE A 10 9.68 3.45 15.77
CA ILE A 10 8.59 3.18 16.73
C ILE A 10 7.72 4.43 16.95
N PRO A 11 8.28 5.61 17.27
CA PRO A 11 7.50 6.85 17.37
C PRO A 11 6.68 7.16 16.12
N ILE A 12 7.28 7.05 14.92
CA ILE A 12 6.59 7.33 13.65
C ILE A 12 5.45 6.32 13.43
N ALA A 13 5.68 5.03 13.68
CA ALA A 13 4.66 4.00 13.54
C ALA A 13 3.45 4.25 14.46
N ILE A 14 3.69 4.70 15.70
CA ILE A 14 2.62 5.08 16.64
C ILE A 14 1.83 6.28 16.09
N ILE A 15 2.51 7.32 15.61
CA ILE A 15 1.87 8.52 15.03
C ILE A 15 1.00 8.15 13.83
N VAL A 16 1.52 7.34 12.90
CA VAL A 16 0.78 6.88 11.72
C VAL A 16 -0.42 6.02 12.12
N SER A 17 -0.28 5.16 13.13
CA SER A 17 -1.38 4.33 13.64
C SER A 17 -2.51 5.19 14.23
N ILE A 18 -2.17 6.22 15.01
CA ILE A 18 -3.15 7.18 15.54
C ILE A 18 -3.85 7.92 14.40
N LEU A 19 -3.09 8.38 13.39
CA LEU A 19 -3.65 9.03 12.21
C LEU A 19 -4.64 8.11 11.48
N LEU A 20 -4.33 6.83 11.31
CA LEU A 20 -5.23 5.85 10.69
C LEU A 20 -6.54 5.68 11.48
N VAL A 21 -6.47 5.65 12.82
CA VAL A 21 -7.69 5.59 13.66
C VAL A 21 -8.55 6.84 13.48
N LEU A 22 -7.94 8.03 13.45
CA LEU A 22 -8.64 9.29 13.23
C LEU A 22 -9.31 9.33 11.84
N VAL A 23 -8.58 8.94 10.80
CA VAL A 23 -9.10 8.86 9.43
C VAL A 23 -10.26 7.85 9.37
N CYS A 24 -10.10 6.66 9.94
CA CYS A 24 -11.16 5.64 9.96
C CYS A 24 -12.43 6.18 10.64
N SER A 25 -12.30 6.81 11.81
CA SER A 25 -13.44 7.44 12.51
C SER A 25 -14.12 8.52 11.66
N SER A 26 -13.34 9.37 10.97
CA SER A 26 -13.85 10.41 10.07
C SER A 26 -14.63 9.82 8.89
N TYR A 27 -14.12 8.74 8.28
CA TYR A 27 -14.81 8.04 7.21
C TYR A 27 -16.11 7.39 7.68
N ILE A 28 -16.12 6.78 8.87
CA ILE A 28 -17.34 6.22 9.46
C ILE A 28 -18.41 7.31 9.64
N GLN A 29 -18.04 8.48 10.17
CA GLN A 29 -18.98 9.61 10.31
C GLN A 29 -19.51 10.08 8.96
N THR A 30 -18.63 10.18 7.95
CA THR A 30 -19.00 10.60 6.59
C THR A 30 -19.95 9.60 5.93
N ILE A 31 -19.71 8.29 6.08
CA ILE A 31 -20.58 7.24 5.53
C ILE A 31 -21.98 7.30 6.16
N HIS A 32 -22.08 7.53 7.47
CA HIS A 32 -23.37 7.69 8.14
C HIS A 32 -24.12 8.96 7.70
N ALA A 33 -23.39 10.06 7.45
CA ALA A 33 -23.98 11.30 6.94
C ALA A 33 -24.40 11.20 5.47
N TYR A 34 -23.73 10.35 4.68
CA TYR A 34 -23.94 10.16 3.24
C TYR A 34 -24.27 8.69 2.89
N PRO A 35 -25.40 8.14 3.34
CA PRO A 35 -25.74 6.72 3.19
C PRO A 35 -25.99 6.30 1.73
N ASN A 36 -26.41 7.24 0.88
CA ASN A 36 -26.59 7.01 -0.55
C ASN A 36 -25.26 7.05 -1.34
N GLY A 37 -24.14 7.27 -0.66
CA GLY A 37 -22.84 7.49 -1.27
C GLY A 37 -22.67 8.91 -1.81
N GLY A 38 -21.46 9.21 -2.30
CA GLY A 38 -21.13 10.51 -2.87
C GLY A 38 -19.64 10.74 -3.09
N GLY A 39 -18.77 10.04 -2.35
CA GLY A 39 -17.32 10.23 -2.44
C GLY A 39 -16.88 11.66 -2.11
N SER A 40 -15.58 11.90 -2.11
CA SER A 40 -15.02 13.19 -1.66
C SER A 40 -15.48 14.38 -2.53
N TYR A 41 -15.83 14.15 -3.80
CA TYR A 41 -16.39 15.18 -4.68
C TYR A 41 -17.78 15.67 -4.24
N VAL A 42 -18.75 14.77 -4.05
CA VAL A 42 -20.13 15.16 -3.70
C VAL A 42 -20.16 15.79 -2.32
N VAL A 43 -19.45 15.19 -1.34
CA VAL A 43 -19.35 15.75 0.01
C VAL A 43 -18.77 17.17 -0.02
N SER A 44 -17.69 17.38 -0.79
CA SER A 44 -17.09 18.71 -0.92
C SER A 44 -17.99 19.68 -1.68
N ARG A 45 -18.77 19.20 -2.66
CA ARG A 45 -19.65 20.03 -3.47
C ARG A 45 -20.79 20.63 -2.66
N GLU A 46 -21.39 19.80 -1.81
CA GLU A 46 -22.53 20.21 -0.99
C GLU A 46 -22.13 21.11 0.19
N ASN A 47 -20.91 20.95 0.73
CA ASN A 47 -20.47 21.70 1.92
C ASN A 47 -19.59 22.92 1.60
N LEU A 48 -18.79 22.87 0.53
CA LEU A 48 -17.77 23.89 0.22
C LEU A 48 -17.98 24.55 -1.14
N GLY A 49 -18.93 24.05 -1.94
CA GLY A 49 -19.28 24.59 -3.24
C GLY A 49 -18.39 24.10 -4.39
N VAL A 50 -18.40 24.85 -5.49
CA VAL A 50 -17.91 24.40 -6.80
C VAL A 50 -16.40 24.26 -6.85
N THR A 51 -15.67 25.33 -6.53
CA THR A 51 -14.22 25.35 -6.71
C THR A 51 -13.49 24.31 -5.84
N PRO A 52 -13.80 24.19 -4.52
CA PRO A 52 -13.14 23.19 -3.67
C PRO A 52 -13.47 21.75 -4.08
N SER A 53 -14.69 21.49 -4.54
CA SER A 53 -15.07 20.16 -5.03
C SER A 53 -14.32 19.76 -6.30
N LEU A 54 -14.05 20.69 -7.21
CA LEU A 54 -13.23 20.40 -8.39
C LEU A 54 -11.78 20.04 -8.02
N VAL A 55 -11.22 20.67 -6.98
CA VAL A 55 -9.90 20.28 -6.45
C VAL A 55 -9.94 18.86 -5.89
N ALA A 56 -10.98 18.51 -5.12
CA ALA A 56 -11.16 17.16 -4.62
C ALA A 56 -11.27 16.12 -5.76
N ALA A 57 -12.03 16.42 -6.82
CA ALA A 57 -12.12 15.55 -8.00
C ALA A 57 -10.78 15.39 -8.73
N ALA A 58 -10.04 16.48 -8.94
CA ALA A 58 -8.72 16.44 -9.57
C ALA A 58 -7.74 15.60 -8.74
N SER A 59 -7.75 15.78 -7.41
CA SER A 59 -6.91 15.00 -6.50
C SER A 59 -7.25 13.51 -6.56
N LEU A 60 -8.53 13.13 -6.63
CA LEU A 60 -8.94 11.73 -6.75
C LEU A 60 -8.44 11.09 -8.05
N LEU A 61 -8.46 11.83 -9.17
CA LEU A 61 -7.93 11.31 -10.44
C LEU A 61 -6.42 11.06 -10.35
N VAL A 62 -5.66 11.98 -9.75
CA VAL A 62 -4.22 11.81 -9.53
C VAL A 62 -3.95 10.63 -8.59
N ASP A 63 -4.71 10.52 -7.51
CA ASP A 63 -4.61 9.42 -6.54
C ASP A 63 -4.85 8.06 -7.21
N TYR A 64 -5.84 7.95 -8.10
CA TYR A 64 -6.07 6.70 -8.83
C TYR A 64 -4.91 6.32 -9.76
N VAL A 65 -4.32 7.29 -10.46
CA VAL A 65 -3.15 7.04 -11.32
C VAL A 65 -1.95 6.62 -10.48
N LEU A 66 -1.69 7.35 -9.39
CA LEU A 66 -0.56 7.08 -8.50
C LEU A 66 -0.71 5.72 -7.81
N THR A 67 -1.90 5.38 -7.33
CA THR A 67 -2.18 4.09 -6.70
C THR A 67 -1.87 2.93 -7.64
N ALA A 68 -2.28 3.02 -8.90
CA ALA A 68 -1.97 2.00 -9.90
C ALA A 68 -0.46 1.91 -10.17
N ALA A 69 0.21 3.05 -10.37
CA ALA A 69 1.63 3.10 -10.69
C ALA A 69 2.52 2.60 -9.53
N VAL A 70 2.27 3.06 -8.31
CA VAL A 70 3.03 2.69 -7.12
C VAL A 70 2.81 1.21 -6.78
N SER A 71 1.57 0.72 -6.86
CA SER A 71 1.28 -0.69 -6.56
C SER A 71 1.97 -1.65 -7.54
N VAL A 72 1.94 -1.35 -8.84
CA VAL A 72 2.64 -2.16 -9.84
C VAL A 72 4.15 -2.10 -9.63
N SER A 73 4.69 -0.91 -9.38
CA SER A 73 6.13 -0.75 -9.15
C SER A 73 6.61 -1.52 -7.90
N ALA A 74 5.85 -1.46 -6.80
CA ALA A 74 6.14 -2.22 -5.59
C ALA A 74 6.02 -3.74 -5.83
N GLY A 75 5.03 -4.18 -6.59
CA GLY A 75 4.88 -5.58 -6.99
C GLY A 75 6.06 -6.09 -7.81
N VAL A 76 6.51 -5.32 -8.79
CA VAL A 76 7.70 -5.67 -9.61
C VAL A 76 8.97 -5.65 -8.76
N ALA A 77 9.10 -4.69 -7.84
CA ALA A 77 10.24 -4.66 -6.90
C ALA A 77 10.31 -5.94 -6.05
N ALA A 78 9.17 -6.45 -5.58
CA ALA A 78 9.10 -7.73 -4.88
C ALA A 78 9.51 -8.92 -5.77
N ILE A 79 9.10 -8.92 -7.04
CA ILE A 79 9.49 -9.94 -8.04
C ILE A 79 11.01 -9.89 -8.28
N THR A 80 11.58 -8.72 -8.53
CA THR A 80 13.02 -8.56 -8.80
C THR A 80 13.87 -8.85 -7.57
N SER A 81 13.32 -8.70 -6.36
CA SER A 81 13.97 -9.12 -5.12
C SER A 81 14.11 -10.65 -5.05
N ALA A 82 13.09 -11.39 -5.51
CA ALA A 82 13.12 -12.84 -5.60
C ALA A 82 13.92 -13.37 -6.81
N PHE A 83 13.91 -12.63 -7.93
CA PHE A 83 14.58 -12.97 -9.19
C PHE A 83 15.44 -11.79 -9.69
N PRO A 84 16.69 -11.65 -9.19
CA PRO A 84 17.53 -10.47 -9.48
C PRO A 84 17.84 -10.26 -10.96
N GLU A 85 17.87 -11.34 -11.76
CA GLU A 85 18.11 -11.28 -13.22
C GLU A 85 17.06 -10.44 -13.98
N LEU A 86 15.88 -10.22 -13.40
CA LEU A 86 14.81 -9.42 -14.00
C LEU A 86 14.97 -7.92 -13.72
N PHE A 87 15.94 -7.50 -12.89
CA PHE A 87 16.05 -6.11 -12.42
C PHE A 87 16.25 -5.11 -13.56
N ASP A 88 17.01 -5.47 -14.59
CA ASP A 88 17.26 -4.60 -15.75
C ASP A 88 15.99 -4.37 -16.60
N TYR A 89 15.02 -5.30 -16.53
CA TYR A 89 13.76 -5.25 -17.28
C TYR A 89 12.58 -4.72 -16.45
N ARG A 90 12.84 -4.17 -15.26
CA ARG A 90 11.78 -3.79 -14.30
C ARG A 90 10.76 -2.80 -14.88
N VAL A 91 11.20 -1.88 -15.75
CA VAL A 91 10.31 -0.88 -16.37
C VAL A 91 9.38 -1.54 -17.38
N GLU A 92 9.91 -2.41 -18.23
CA GLU A 92 9.18 -3.17 -19.24
C GLU A 92 8.15 -4.09 -18.56
N ILE A 93 8.54 -4.74 -17.47
CA ILE A 93 7.65 -5.60 -16.68
C ILE A 93 6.53 -4.75 -16.05
N CYS A 94 6.83 -3.59 -15.47
CA CYS A 94 5.82 -2.66 -14.94
C CYS A 94 4.81 -2.24 -16.02
N LEU A 95 5.30 -1.80 -17.18
CA LEU A 95 4.44 -1.41 -18.30
C LEU A 95 3.59 -2.57 -18.80
N GLY A 96 4.18 -3.77 -18.88
CA GLY A 96 3.47 -5.01 -19.23
C GLY A 96 2.32 -5.31 -18.28
N PHE A 97 2.54 -5.20 -16.97
CA PHE A 97 1.47 -5.38 -15.96
C PHE A 97 0.39 -4.30 -16.06
N ILE A 98 0.75 -3.04 -16.29
CA ILE A 98 -0.24 -1.96 -16.49
C ILE A 98 -1.12 -2.29 -17.71
N VAL A 99 -0.52 -2.64 -18.85
CA VAL A 99 -1.27 -3.00 -20.06
C VAL A 99 -2.18 -4.21 -19.81
N LEU A 100 -1.67 -5.24 -19.15
CA LEU A 100 -2.45 -6.42 -18.77
C LEU A 100 -3.65 -6.04 -17.90
N MET A 101 -3.44 -5.24 -16.86
CA MET A 101 -4.48 -4.76 -15.97
C MET A 101 -5.50 -3.89 -16.70
N THR A 102 -5.07 -3.04 -17.64
CA THR A 102 -5.96 -2.25 -18.49
C THR A 102 -6.85 -3.16 -19.33
N VAL A 103 -6.27 -4.12 -20.06
CA VAL A 103 -7.02 -5.07 -20.88
C VAL A 103 -7.98 -5.90 -20.02
N ALA A 104 -7.53 -6.36 -18.86
CA ALA A 104 -8.33 -7.12 -17.91
C ALA A 104 -9.56 -6.33 -17.43
N ASN A 105 -9.37 -5.06 -17.06
CA ASN A 105 -10.46 -4.17 -16.63
C ASN A 105 -11.44 -3.87 -17.77
N LEU A 106 -10.95 -3.68 -19.00
CA LEU A 106 -11.81 -3.48 -20.18
C LEU A 106 -12.62 -4.73 -20.55
N ARG A 107 -12.10 -5.93 -20.27
CA ARG A 107 -12.81 -7.21 -20.48
C ARG A 107 -13.82 -7.55 -19.40
N GLY A 108 -14.02 -6.70 -18.40
CA GLY A 108 -15.06 -6.89 -17.38
C GLY A 108 -14.70 -7.89 -16.28
N LEU A 109 -13.41 -8.16 -16.02
CA LEU A 109 -12.98 -9.02 -14.90
C LEU A 109 -13.44 -8.51 -13.50
N LYS A 110 -13.97 -7.28 -13.43
CA LYS A 110 -14.54 -6.66 -12.22
C LYS A 110 -15.68 -7.44 -11.55
N GLU A 111 -16.37 -8.33 -12.24
CA GLU A 111 -17.42 -9.17 -11.59
C GLU A 111 -16.85 -10.28 -10.70
N SER A 112 -15.54 -10.55 -10.76
CA SER A 112 -14.90 -11.68 -10.08
C SER A 112 -14.23 -11.30 -8.75
N GLY A 113 -14.88 -10.50 -7.90
CA GLY A 113 -14.35 -10.12 -6.57
C GLY A 113 -13.89 -11.33 -5.72
N ARG A 114 -14.49 -12.50 -5.95
CA ARG A 114 -14.09 -13.77 -5.33
C ARG A 114 -12.73 -14.30 -5.80
N LEU A 115 -12.32 -14.04 -7.05
CA LEU A 115 -11.02 -14.46 -7.58
C LEU A 115 -9.86 -13.72 -6.88
N PHE A 116 -10.08 -12.45 -6.54
CA PHE A 116 -9.07 -11.60 -5.87
C PHE A 116 -8.97 -11.85 -4.35
N ALA A 117 -9.99 -12.43 -3.72
CA ALA A 117 -9.97 -12.72 -2.29
C ALA A 117 -8.93 -13.78 -1.90
N GLY A 118 -8.69 -14.77 -2.75
CA GLY A 118 -7.74 -15.88 -2.48
C GLY A 118 -6.33 -15.38 -2.16
N PRO A 119 -5.67 -14.63 -3.07
CA PRO A 119 -4.36 -14.05 -2.83
C PRO A 119 -4.31 -13.16 -1.58
N THR A 120 -5.36 -12.36 -1.33
CA THR A 120 -5.43 -11.49 -0.14
C THR A 120 -5.40 -12.29 1.16
N TYR A 121 -6.17 -13.38 1.27
CA TYR A 121 -6.16 -14.20 2.47
C TYR A 121 -4.84 -14.93 2.68
N ILE A 122 -4.22 -15.44 1.60
CA ILE A 122 -2.88 -16.06 1.67
C ILE A 122 -1.86 -15.03 2.16
N TYR A 123 -1.89 -13.81 1.62
CA TYR A 123 -1.01 -12.72 2.04
C TYR A 123 -1.17 -12.43 3.54
N ILE A 124 -2.41 -12.21 4.02
CA ILE A 124 -2.68 -11.94 5.44
C ILE A 124 -2.12 -13.07 6.32
N LEU A 125 -2.44 -14.33 5.99
CA LEU A 125 -1.96 -15.49 6.76
C LEU A 125 -0.43 -15.56 6.79
N SER A 126 0.21 -15.39 5.63
CA SER A 126 1.67 -15.45 5.51
C SER A 126 2.35 -14.36 6.33
N LEU A 127 1.81 -13.13 6.32
CA LEU A 127 2.38 -11.99 7.00
C LEU A 127 2.14 -12.08 8.52
N THR A 128 0.96 -12.54 8.95
CA THR A 128 0.70 -12.86 10.36
C THR A 128 1.64 -13.96 10.86
N ALA A 129 1.86 -15.03 10.09
CA ALA A 129 2.79 -16.08 10.45
C ALA A 129 4.24 -15.57 10.52
N LEU A 130 4.67 -14.75 9.55
CA LEU A 130 5.99 -14.12 9.53
C LEU A 130 6.23 -13.28 10.80
N ILE A 131 5.28 -12.41 11.15
CA ILE A 131 5.37 -11.57 12.35
C ILE A 131 5.35 -12.45 13.62
N GLY A 132 4.43 -13.41 13.72
CA GLY A 132 4.28 -14.26 14.91
C GLY A 132 5.52 -15.13 15.17
N ILE A 133 6.05 -15.78 14.13
CA ILE A 133 7.28 -16.57 14.21
C ILE A 133 8.47 -15.66 14.53
N GLY A 134 8.55 -14.48 13.90
CA GLY A 134 9.59 -13.49 14.18
C GLY A 134 9.62 -13.10 15.66
N LEU A 135 8.49 -12.69 16.22
CA LEU A 135 8.37 -12.32 17.64
C LEU A 135 8.72 -13.50 18.56
N PHE A 136 8.24 -14.71 18.25
CA PHE A 136 8.56 -15.91 19.03
C PHE A 136 10.07 -16.21 19.03
N ARG A 137 10.73 -16.13 17.87
CA ARG A 137 12.18 -16.32 17.77
C ARG A 137 12.96 -15.23 18.50
N THR A 138 12.45 -14.00 18.53
CA THR A 138 13.09 -12.88 19.22
C THR A 138 13.05 -13.12 20.72
N MET A 139 11.91 -13.54 21.25
CA MET A 139 11.73 -13.82 22.69
C MET A 139 12.53 -15.05 23.15
N THR A 140 12.73 -16.03 22.26
CA THR A 140 13.52 -17.24 22.55
C THR A 140 15.03 -17.06 22.30
N GLY A 141 15.46 -15.90 21.82
CA GLY A 141 16.88 -15.61 21.52
C GLY A 141 17.45 -16.43 20.35
N SER A 142 16.59 -17.01 19.51
CA SER A 142 16.98 -17.88 18.38
C SER A 142 17.14 -17.11 17.06
N LEU A 143 17.01 -15.78 17.08
CA LEU A 143 17.27 -14.90 15.95
C LEU A 143 18.75 -14.49 15.95
N GLU A 144 19.47 -14.97 14.94
CA GLU A 144 20.82 -14.48 14.67
C GLU A 144 20.76 -13.00 14.25
N PRO A 145 21.59 -12.13 14.85
CA PRO A 145 21.70 -10.75 14.40
C PRO A 145 22.08 -10.71 12.93
N MET A 146 21.38 -9.89 12.15
CA MET A 146 21.75 -9.69 10.76
C MET A 146 23.18 -9.15 10.71
N PRO A 147 24.11 -9.79 9.96
CA PRO A 147 25.48 -9.32 9.88
C PRO A 147 25.48 -7.89 9.33
N VAL A 148 26.21 -7.00 10.01
CA VAL A 148 26.32 -5.60 9.58
C VAL A 148 27.03 -5.59 8.23
N ASN A 149 26.35 -5.08 7.20
CA ASN A 149 26.96 -4.89 5.89
C ASN A 149 27.84 -3.64 5.93
N GLU A 150 29.10 -3.79 6.31
CA GLU A 150 30.08 -2.70 6.44
C GLU A 150 30.24 -1.90 5.13
N ALA A 151 30.06 -2.53 3.97
CA ALA A 151 30.15 -1.86 2.66
C ALA A 151 29.06 -0.80 2.42
N SER A 152 27.92 -0.88 3.11
CA SER A 152 26.83 0.12 3.02
C SER A 152 26.99 1.31 3.95
N LEU A 153 28.04 1.33 4.77
CA LEU A 153 28.36 2.41 5.70
C LEU A 153 29.46 3.35 5.19
N GLU A 154 30.18 2.94 4.14
CA GLU A 154 31.28 3.70 3.52
C GLU A 154 30.86 4.50 2.27
N GLU A 155 29.65 4.26 1.73
CA GLU A 155 28.98 5.10 0.71
C GLU A 155 28.07 6.16 1.35
#